data_AF-A0A1W1W627-F1
#
_entry.id   AF-A0A1W1W627-F1
#
_cell.length_a   1.000
_cell.length_b   1.000
_cell.length_c   1.000
_cell.angle_alpha   90.00
_cell.angle_beta   90.00
_cell.angle_gamma   90.00
#
_symmetry.space_group_name_H-M   'P 1'
#
loop_
_entity.id
_entity.type
_entity.pdbx_description
1 polymer ?
#
loop_
_entity_poly.entity_id
_entity_poly.type
_entity_poly.pdbx_seq_one_letter_code
_entity_poly.pdbx_strand_id
1 'polypeptide(L)'
;MAQTPTPAALPDSARDPALASEKEAAWSSGLITRQTPGHSKTVDVDIQGAKKLYLNVRNGGGDIAWDHANWLEPTLTNGQKSIALSSLSWKQASAGWGKATVNKSVSGAELLVGGKKYTHGIGTHSNFLIEYELPAGFTRFKATVRLDNAGAAQNTGGTVQFLVFTKNPFKPVPADSVRVEVALQQLGFNSACTIRNLWTGKEVGTFTGKFAPPHVRRHGGKLYRVSAQRNVR
;
A
#
# COMPACT_ATOMS: atom_id res chain seq x y z
N MET A 1 9.83 -15.71 -31.14
CA MET A 1 8.89 -14.78 -30.49
C MET A 1 8.98 -14.98 -28.99
N ALA A 2 9.52 -14.02 -28.24
CA ALA A 2 9.66 -14.15 -26.79
C ALA A 2 8.29 -13.95 -26.14
N GLN A 3 7.78 -14.99 -25.49
CA GLN A 3 6.54 -14.91 -24.71
C GLN A 3 6.75 -13.92 -23.56
N THR A 4 5.92 -12.89 -23.49
CA THR A 4 5.84 -12.00 -22.34
C THR A 4 5.40 -12.82 -21.12
N PRO A 5 6.16 -12.85 -20.02
CA PRO A 5 5.79 -13.62 -18.84
C PRO A 5 4.48 -13.05 -18.27
N THR A 6 3.49 -13.93 -18.11
CA THR A 6 2.22 -13.58 -17.47
C THR A 6 2.43 -13.58 -15.96
N PRO A 7 2.33 -12.44 -15.27
CA PRO A 7 2.51 -12.38 -13.83
C PRO A 7 1.25 -12.87 -13.12
N ALA A 8 1.43 -13.57 -12.00
CA ALA A 8 0.33 -13.94 -11.11
C ALA A 8 -0.28 -12.66 -10.51
N ALA A 9 -1.60 -12.49 -10.67
CA ALA A 9 -2.35 -11.44 -9.99
C ALA A 9 -2.56 -11.83 -8.51
N LEU A 10 -2.51 -10.85 -7.61
CA LEU A 10 -2.98 -11.04 -6.24
C LEU A 10 -4.52 -11.15 -6.23
N PRO A 11 -5.11 -12.10 -5.51
CA PRO A 11 -6.56 -12.15 -5.33
C PRO A 11 -7.06 -10.94 -4.53
N ASP A 12 -8.17 -10.39 -4.98
CA ASP A 12 -8.85 -9.22 -4.43
C ASP A 12 -9.38 -9.48 -3.00
N SER A 13 -9.26 -8.45 -2.16
CA SER A 13 -9.94 -8.21 -0.87
C SER A 13 -9.52 -9.02 0.40
N ALA A 14 -9.29 -8.24 1.48
CA ALA A 14 -9.16 -8.60 2.91
C ALA A 14 -7.90 -9.35 3.43
N ARG A 15 -7.02 -9.88 2.58
CA ARG A 15 -5.83 -10.65 3.03
C ARG A 15 -4.50 -9.92 2.97
N ASP A 16 -4.44 -8.76 2.31
CA ASP A 16 -3.16 -8.11 2.07
C ASP A 16 -2.61 -7.45 3.34
N PRO A 17 -1.35 -7.71 3.69
CA PRO A 17 -0.67 -6.95 4.72
C PRO A 17 -0.69 -5.46 4.36
N ALA A 18 -1.02 -4.61 5.33
CA ALA A 18 -0.99 -3.17 5.14
C ALA A 18 0.38 -2.74 4.61
N LEU A 19 0.43 -1.82 3.66
CA LEU A 19 1.70 -1.32 3.16
C LEU A 19 2.36 -0.37 4.17
N ALA A 20 3.69 -0.29 4.11
CA ALA A 20 4.54 0.61 4.86
C ALA A 20 4.11 2.07 4.64
N SER A 21 4.35 2.93 5.61
CA SER A 21 4.04 4.36 5.46
C SER A 21 4.93 5.02 4.41
N GLU A 22 4.52 6.19 3.92
CA GLU A 22 5.35 7.02 3.02
C GLU A 22 6.74 7.34 3.62
N LYS A 23 6.83 7.48 4.95
CA LYS A 23 8.08 7.77 5.67
C LYS A 23 9.12 6.65 5.57
N GLU A 24 8.68 5.44 5.26
CA GLU A 24 9.54 4.27 5.09
C GLU A 24 9.97 4.08 3.63
N ALA A 25 9.43 4.88 2.70
CA ALA A 25 9.82 4.86 1.31
C ALA A 25 11.21 5.48 1.14
N ALA A 26 11.98 4.92 0.21
CA ALA A 26 13.24 5.53 -0.23
C ALA A 26 12.98 6.82 -1.03
N TRP A 27 11.78 6.94 -1.62
CA TRP A 27 11.32 8.13 -2.32
C TRP A 27 9.79 8.21 -2.40
N SER A 28 9.26 9.43 -2.41
CA SER A 28 7.85 9.72 -2.61
C SER A 28 7.67 10.91 -3.55
N SER A 29 6.66 10.84 -4.41
CA SER A 29 6.26 12.00 -5.23
C SER A 29 5.48 13.04 -4.43
N GLY A 30 4.91 12.69 -3.28
CA GLY A 30 3.70 13.36 -2.79
C GLY A 30 2.53 13.20 -3.78
N LEU A 31 1.47 13.99 -3.64
CA LEU A 31 0.33 13.90 -4.56
C LEU A 31 0.67 14.47 -5.95
N ILE A 32 0.29 13.72 -6.99
CA ILE A 32 0.29 14.17 -8.38
C ILE A 32 -1.17 14.24 -8.85
N THR A 33 -1.55 15.42 -9.31
CA THR A 33 -2.91 15.76 -9.79
C THR A 33 -2.83 16.45 -11.15
N ARG A 34 -3.99 16.81 -11.72
CA ARG A 34 -4.11 17.66 -12.92
C ARG A 34 -3.48 19.04 -12.75
N GLN A 35 -3.35 19.52 -11.52
CA GLN A 35 -2.72 20.82 -11.22
C GLN A 35 -1.21 20.71 -11.06
N THR A 36 -0.67 19.49 -10.96
CA THR A 36 0.78 19.29 -10.89
C THR A 36 1.40 19.62 -12.25
N PRO A 37 2.44 20.48 -12.32
CA PRO A 37 3.10 20.81 -13.58
C PRO A 37 3.55 19.56 -14.36
N GLY A 38 3.12 19.46 -15.62
CA GLY A 38 3.38 18.29 -16.48
C GLY A 38 2.70 16.98 -16.03
N HIS A 39 1.89 17.04 -14.97
CA HIS A 39 1.29 15.89 -14.26
C HIS A 39 2.33 14.87 -13.80
N SER A 40 3.56 15.30 -13.53
CA SER A 40 4.70 14.39 -13.39
C SER A 40 5.73 14.85 -12.36
N LYS A 41 6.54 13.91 -11.89
CA LYS A 41 7.75 14.17 -11.10
C LYS A 41 8.88 13.25 -11.51
N THR A 42 10.11 13.70 -11.33
CA THR A 42 11.31 12.89 -11.55
C THR A 42 11.69 12.13 -10.29
N VAL A 43 12.18 10.92 -10.49
CA VAL A 43 12.64 9.99 -9.46
C VAL A 43 14.14 9.79 -9.64
N ASP A 44 14.92 9.91 -8.57
CA ASP A 44 16.33 9.56 -8.54
C ASP A 44 16.70 9.06 -7.15
N VAL A 45 16.89 7.74 -7.02
CA VAL A 45 16.97 7.04 -5.73
C VAL A 45 18.24 6.23 -5.65
N ASP A 46 18.91 6.30 -4.49
CA ASP A 46 20.00 5.38 -4.15
C ASP A 46 19.45 3.99 -3.83
N ILE A 47 19.95 3.00 -4.55
CA ILE A 47 19.60 1.58 -4.35
C ILE A 47 20.84 0.75 -4.03
N GLN A 48 21.97 1.38 -3.67
CA GLN A 48 23.19 0.66 -3.33
C GLN A 48 22.94 -0.35 -2.20
N GLY A 49 23.29 -1.61 -2.47
CA GLY A 49 23.08 -2.73 -1.54
C GLY A 49 21.66 -3.28 -1.50
N ALA A 50 20.70 -2.67 -2.20
CA ALA A 50 19.35 -3.21 -2.32
C ALA A 50 19.35 -4.45 -3.22
N LYS A 51 18.67 -5.51 -2.77
CA LYS A 51 18.44 -6.73 -3.56
C LYS A 51 17.10 -6.70 -4.29
N LYS A 52 16.18 -5.87 -3.81
CA LYS A 52 14.82 -5.76 -4.34
C LYS A 52 14.44 -4.30 -4.53
N LEU A 53 13.56 -4.06 -5.48
CA LEU A 53 12.94 -2.77 -5.73
C LEU A 53 11.44 -2.93 -5.82
N TYR A 54 10.71 -2.07 -5.13
CA TYR A 54 9.26 -2.03 -5.14
C TYR A 54 8.80 -0.69 -5.69
N LEU A 55 7.99 -0.71 -6.75
CA LEU A 55 7.31 0.48 -7.24
C LEU A 55 5.85 0.43 -6.81
N ASN A 56 5.37 1.49 -6.18
CA ASN A 56 4.01 1.56 -5.64
C ASN A 56 3.30 2.80 -6.15
N VAL A 57 2.03 2.63 -6.54
CA VAL A 57 1.10 3.75 -6.81
C VAL A 57 -0.07 3.63 -5.85
N ARG A 58 -0.34 4.69 -5.09
CA ARG A 58 -1.49 4.79 -4.21
C ARG A 58 -2.52 5.74 -4.77
N ASN A 59 -3.77 5.51 -4.42
CA ASN A 59 -4.79 6.54 -4.48
C ASN A 59 -4.38 7.69 -3.54
N GLY A 60 -4.35 8.90 -4.09
CA GLY A 60 -3.99 10.13 -3.42
C GLY A 60 -5.15 10.84 -2.70
N GLY A 61 -6.37 10.29 -2.78
CA GLY A 61 -7.58 10.78 -2.11
C GLY A 61 -8.82 10.69 -3.02
N GLY A 62 -9.98 10.39 -2.44
CA GLY A 62 -11.23 10.18 -3.19
C GLY A 62 -11.49 8.71 -3.52
N ASP A 63 -12.22 8.44 -4.60
CA ASP A 63 -12.28 7.10 -5.19
C ASP A 63 -11.02 6.81 -6.02
N ILE A 64 -10.93 5.62 -6.63
CA ILE A 64 -9.79 5.26 -7.49
C ILE A 64 -10.03 5.63 -8.96
N ALA A 65 -11.13 6.30 -9.29
CA ALA A 65 -11.49 6.51 -10.69
C ALA A 65 -10.41 7.35 -11.39
N TRP A 66 -10.00 6.90 -12.58
CA TRP A 66 -9.06 7.64 -13.45
C TRP A 66 -7.64 7.78 -12.89
N ASP A 67 -7.27 6.99 -11.88
CA ASP A 67 -5.92 6.90 -11.32
C ASP A 67 -4.96 6.10 -12.22
N HIS A 68 -5.01 6.38 -13.52
CA HIS A 68 -4.11 5.81 -14.50
C HIS A 68 -2.73 6.43 -14.29
N ALA A 69 -1.73 5.59 -14.08
CA ALA A 69 -0.41 5.98 -13.67
C ALA A 69 0.65 5.37 -14.58
N ASN A 70 1.68 6.14 -14.88
CA ASN A 70 2.79 5.71 -15.72
C ASN A 70 4.13 5.90 -15.00
N TRP A 71 4.96 4.87 -15.05
CA TRP A 71 6.40 4.95 -14.82
C TRP A 71 7.07 5.06 -16.19
N LEU A 72 7.66 6.22 -16.50
CA LEU A 72 8.29 6.53 -17.77
C LEU A 72 9.81 6.42 -17.64
N GLU A 73 10.45 5.72 -18.58
CA GLU A 73 11.89 5.41 -18.57
C GLU A 73 12.42 4.91 -17.21
N PRO A 74 11.73 3.99 -16.50
CA PRO A 74 12.24 3.44 -15.26
C PRO A 74 13.55 2.69 -15.56
N THR A 75 14.65 3.14 -14.97
CA THR A 75 16.01 2.73 -15.35
C THR A 75 16.85 2.45 -14.11
N LEU A 76 17.57 1.34 -14.10
CA LEU A 76 18.64 1.08 -13.15
C LEU A 76 19.96 1.48 -13.79
N THR A 77 20.81 2.20 -13.05
CA THR A 77 22.13 2.60 -13.53
C THR A 77 23.19 2.56 -12.43
N ASN A 78 24.45 2.42 -12.82
CA ASN A 78 25.62 2.64 -11.96
C ASN A 78 26.58 3.69 -12.53
N GLY A 79 26.13 4.48 -13.51
CA GLY A 79 26.95 5.46 -14.24
C GLY A 79 27.71 4.88 -15.44
N GLN A 80 27.93 3.56 -15.51
CA GLN A 80 28.58 2.90 -16.65
C GLN A 80 27.61 2.06 -17.48
N LYS A 81 26.69 1.38 -16.80
CA LYS A 81 25.65 0.55 -17.41
C LYS A 81 24.28 1.08 -17.01
N SER A 82 23.33 0.92 -17.91
CA SER A 82 21.93 1.25 -17.68
C SER A 82 21.04 0.15 -18.24
N ILE A 83 19.98 -0.20 -17.52
CA ILE A 83 18.97 -1.15 -17.96
C ILE A 83 17.58 -0.60 -17.67
N ALA A 84 16.67 -0.75 -18.64
CA ALA A 84 15.27 -0.40 -18.47
C ALA A 84 14.60 -1.43 -17.56
N LEU A 85 13.86 -0.99 -16.56
CA LEU A 85 13.07 -1.87 -15.70
C LEU A 85 11.98 -2.61 -16.47
N SER A 86 11.52 -2.03 -17.59
CA SER A 86 10.53 -2.64 -18.47
C SER A 86 11.08 -3.80 -19.32
N SER A 87 12.41 -4.00 -19.37
CA SER A 87 13.02 -5.20 -19.97
C SER A 87 13.26 -6.33 -18.96
N LEU A 88 13.07 -6.06 -17.67
CA LEU A 88 13.18 -7.06 -16.61
C LEU A 88 11.84 -7.76 -16.37
N SER A 89 11.91 -9.06 -16.10
CA SER A 89 10.75 -9.79 -15.59
C SER A 89 10.58 -9.48 -14.11
N TRP A 90 9.45 -8.87 -13.75
CA TRP A 90 9.10 -8.65 -12.35
C TRP A 90 8.66 -9.95 -11.69
N LYS A 91 8.80 -10.03 -10.36
CA LYS A 91 8.39 -11.19 -9.56
C LYS A 91 6.88 -11.23 -9.36
N GLN A 92 6.31 -10.07 -9.08
CA GLN A 92 4.90 -9.92 -8.74
C GLN A 92 4.44 -8.51 -9.12
N ALA A 93 3.20 -8.40 -9.58
CA ALA A 93 2.53 -7.13 -9.79
C ALA A 93 1.06 -7.24 -9.43
N SER A 94 0.51 -6.24 -8.76
CA SER A 94 -0.92 -6.08 -8.50
C SER A 94 -1.36 -4.67 -8.86
N ALA A 95 -2.55 -4.51 -9.43
CA ALA A 95 -3.16 -3.23 -9.77
C ALA A 95 -4.62 -3.23 -9.30
N GLY A 96 -5.15 -2.08 -8.89
CA GLY A 96 -6.54 -1.95 -8.43
C GLY A 96 -7.54 -2.08 -9.57
N TRP A 97 -7.10 -1.81 -10.80
CA TRP A 97 -7.86 -2.07 -12.02
C TRP A 97 -6.93 -2.52 -13.15
N GLY A 98 -7.41 -3.48 -13.96
CA GLY A 98 -6.65 -4.01 -15.08
C GLY A 98 -5.38 -4.77 -14.65
N LYS A 99 -4.40 -4.80 -15.56
CA LYS A 99 -3.07 -5.38 -15.31
C LYS A 99 -2.01 -4.34 -15.66
N ALA A 100 -0.86 -4.41 -15.01
CA ALA A 100 0.30 -3.63 -15.43
C ALA A 100 0.63 -3.94 -16.90
N THR A 101 0.90 -2.88 -17.66
CA THR A 101 1.27 -2.98 -19.07
C THR A 101 2.72 -2.54 -19.25
N VAL A 102 3.43 -3.22 -20.14
CA VAL A 102 4.81 -2.90 -20.50
C VAL A 102 4.80 -2.01 -21.74
N ASN A 103 5.50 -0.87 -21.66
CA ASN A 103 5.71 0.10 -22.74
C ASN A 103 4.42 0.69 -23.34
N LYS A 104 3.31 0.62 -22.60
CA LYS A 104 2.00 1.17 -22.92
C LYS A 104 1.35 1.74 -21.67
N SER A 105 0.33 2.58 -21.82
CA SER A 105 -0.54 2.95 -20.70
C SER A 105 -1.41 1.75 -20.27
N VAL A 106 -2.06 1.85 -19.11
CA VAL A 106 -3.01 0.81 -18.65
C VAL A 106 -4.24 0.68 -19.58
N SER A 107 -4.58 1.74 -20.31
CA SER A 107 -5.63 1.74 -21.34
C SER A 107 -5.14 1.26 -22.72
N GLY A 108 -3.87 0.88 -22.84
CA GLY A 108 -3.27 0.36 -24.08
C GLY A 108 -2.73 1.41 -25.05
N ALA A 109 -2.81 2.70 -24.70
CA ALA A 109 -2.27 3.80 -25.50
C ALA A 109 -0.74 3.90 -25.40
N GLU A 110 -0.14 4.69 -26.27
CA GLU A 110 1.29 5.01 -26.19
C GLU A 110 1.60 5.91 -24.99
N LEU A 111 2.80 5.76 -24.44
CA LEU A 111 3.28 6.60 -23.34
C LEU A 111 3.77 7.95 -23.90
N LEU A 112 2.90 8.96 -23.90
CA LEU A 112 3.13 10.28 -24.49
C LEU A 112 3.09 11.40 -23.43
N VAL A 113 4.08 12.28 -23.44
CA VAL A 113 4.12 13.50 -22.60
C VAL A 113 4.51 14.69 -23.46
N GLY A 114 3.61 15.67 -23.61
CA GLY A 114 3.89 16.88 -24.41
C GLY A 114 4.34 16.57 -25.84
N GLY A 115 3.79 15.52 -26.47
CA GLY A 115 4.19 15.03 -27.79
C GLY A 115 5.45 14.15 -27.82
N LYS A 116 6.24 14.08 -26.74
CA LYS A 116 7.38 13.14 -26.63
C LYS A 116 6.87 11.73 -26.31
N LYS A 117 7.26 10.76 -27.14
CA LYS A 117 7.03 9.32 -26.93
C LYS A 117 8.10 8.70 -26.05
N TYR A 118 7.65 7.92 -25.08
CA TYR A 118 8.49 7.09 -24.21
C TYR A 118 8.33 5.63 -24.64
N THR A 119 9.42 5.02 -25.12
CA THR A 119 9.43 3.63 -25.60
C THR A 119 9.60 2.61 -24.49
N HIS A 120 10.09 3.05 -23.33
CA HIS A 120 10.28 2.23 -22.15
C HIS A 120 9.43 2.77 -21.00
N GLY A 121 8.55 1.94 -20.46
CA GLY A 121 7.74 2.33 -19.32
C GLY A 121 6.81 1.24 -18.83
N ILE A 122 6.07 1.56 -17.77
CA ILE A 122 5.09 0.69 -17.14
C ILE A 122 3.82 1.50 -16.93
N GLY A 123 2.73 1.10 -17.59
CA GLY A 123 1.40 1.65 -17.38
C GLY A 123 0.65 0.84 -16.32
N THR A 124 -0.07 1.53 -15.44
CA THR A 124 -0.81 0.90 -14.35
C THR A 124 -1.99 1.75 -13.88
N HIS A 125 -2.71 1.26 -12.87
CA HIS A 125 -3.80 1.93 -12.19
C HIS A 125 -3.64 1.77 -10.66
N SER A 126 -3.93 2.81 -9.87
CA SER A 126 -3.93 2.70 -8.41
C SER A 126 -4.99 1.69 -7.91
N ASN A 127 -4.84 0.98 -6.79
CA ASN A 127 -3.63 0.75 -6.00
C ASN A 127 -2.72 -0.24 -6.72
N PHE A 128 -1.44 0.09 -6.86
CA PHE A 128 -0.48 -0.71 -7.61
C PHE A 128 0.75 -1.05 -6.78
N LEU A 129 1.23 -2.29 -6.83
CA LEU A 129 2.55 -2.65 -6.34
C LEU A 129 3.22 -3.63 -7.30
N ILE A 130 4.49 -3.39 -7.61
CA ILE A 130 5.33 -4.31 -8.37
C ILE A 130 6.63 -4.57 -7.61
N GLU A 131 7.05 -5.84 -7.60
CA GLU A 131 8.30 -6.30 -6.99
C GLU A 131 9.28 -6.76 -8.08
N TYR A 132 10.50 -6.23 -8.01
CA TYR A 132 11.64 -6.66 -8.81
C TYR A 132 12.75 -7.24 -7.93
N GLU A 133 13.37 -8.31 -8.39
CA GLU A 133 14.73 -8.66 -7.97
C GLU A 133 15.71 -7.79 -8.76
N LEU A 134 16.64 -7.14 -8.06
CA LEU A 134 17.63 -6.28 -8.67
C LEU A 134 18.84 -7.09 -9.12
N PRO A 135 19.29 -6.95 -10.38
CA PRO A 135 20.58 -7.48 -10.78
C PRO A 135 21.70 -6.79 -9.99
N ALA A 136 22.76 -7.54 -9.69
CA ALA A 136 23.91 -7.00 -8.96
C ALA A 136 24.62 -5.90 -9.77
N GLY A 137 25.21 -4.94 -9.05
CA GLY A 137 26.08 -3.92 -9.64
C GLY A 137 25.40 -2.62 -10.06
N PHE A 138 24.08 -2.46 -9.85
CA PHE A 138 23.38 -1.19 -10.01
C PHE A 138 23.27 -0.44 -8.69
N THR A 139 23.36 0.89 -8.74
CA THR A 139 23.40 1.75 -7.54
C THR A 139 22.35 2.85 -7.54
N ARG A 140 21.74 3.16 -8.69
CA ARG A 140 20.69 4.18 -8.81
C ARG A 140 19.48 3.65 -9.55
N PHE A 141 18.29 4.06 -9.10
CA PHE A 141 17.05 3.96 -9.85
C PHE A 141 16.57 5.34 -10.26
N LYS A 142 16.24 5.51 -11.55
CA LYS A 142 15.73 6.76 -12.12
C LYS A 142 14.46 6.52 -12.91
N ALA A 143 13.53 7.46 -12.87
CA ALA A 143 12.31 7.42 -13.68
C ALA A 143 11.67 8.81 -13.77
N THR A 144 10.68 8.96 -14.65
CA THR A 144 9.65 10.00 -14.51
C THR A 144 8.32 9.34 -14.18
N VAL A 145 7.71 9.70 -13.06
CA VAL A 145 6.37 9.23 -12.68
C VAL A 145 5.32 10.23 -13.14
N ARG A 146 4.15 9.73 -13.56
CA ARG A 146 3.15 10.60 -14.16
C ARG A 146 1.72 10.07 -14.02
N LEU A 147 0.78 10.98 -13.76
CA LEU A 147 -0.65 10.75 -13.99
C LEU A 147 -0.90 10.71 -15.51
N ASP A 148 -1.41 9.60 -16.01
CA ASP A 148 -1.64 9.36 -17.43
C ASP A 148 -2.62 10.37 -18.03
N ASN A 149 -2.52 10.64 -19.34
CA ASN A 149 -3.41 11.58 -20.02
C ASN A 149 -4.88 11.14 -19.96
N ALA A 150 -5.17 9.84 -20.08
CA ALA A 150 -6.53 9.34 -19.99
C ALA A 150 -7.13 9.56 -18.59
N GLY A 151 -6.28 9.56 -17.55
CA GLY A 151 -6.69 9.92 -16.20
C GLY A 151 -6.85 11.43 -16.02
N ALA A 152 -5.86 12.19 -16.48
CA ALA A 152 -5.81 13.64 -16.33
C ALA A 152 -6.80 14.41 -17.22
N ALA A 153 -7.36 13.82 -18.27
CA ALA A 153 -8.32 14.47 -19.15
C ALA A 153 -9.77 14.43 -18.62
N GLN A 154 -10.04 13.58 -17.62
CA GLN A 154 -11.39 13.29 -17.15
C GLN A 154 -11.92 14.36 -16.20
N ASN A 155 -13.25 14.46 -16.09
CA ASN A 155 -13.93 15.56 -15.39
C ASN A 155 -13.43 15.77 -13.94
N THR A 156 -13.36 14.70 -13.14
CA THR A 156 -12.80 14.76 -11.78
C THR A 156 -11.28 14.64 -11.77
N GLY A 157 -10.70 13.92 -12.74
CA GLY A 157 -9.28 13.62 -12.78
C GLY A 157 -8.83 12.60 -11.73
N GLY A 158 -7.72 11.91 -12.00
CA GLY A 158 -7.07 11.07 -11.00
C GLY A 158 -6.16 11.85 -10.05
N THR A 159 -5.97 11.30 -8.85
CA THR A 159 -5.01 11.78 -7.85
C THR A 159 -4.18 10.60 -7.41
N VAL A 160 -2.89 10.60 -7.74
CA VAL A 160 -2.01 9.46 -7.48
C VAL A 160 -0.79 9.87 -6.67
N GLN A 161 -0.29 8.94 -5.85
CA GLN A 161 1.00 9.07 -5.17
C GLN A 161 1.90 7.92 -5.58
N PHE A 162 3.12 8.24 -6.01
CA PHE A 162 4.15 7.27 -6.37
C PHE A 162 5.16 7.14 -5.25
N LEU A 163 5.53 5.90 -4.95
CA LEU A 163 6.49 5.56 -3.91
C LEU A 163 7.48 4.51 -4.43
N VAL A 164 8.72 4.60 -3.96
CA VAL A 164 9.76 3.61 -4.23
C VAL A 164 10.25 3.05 -2.90
N PHE A 165 10.30 1.73 -2.77
CA PHE A 165 10.90 1.06 -1.61
C PHE A 165 12.05 0.15 -2.04
N THR A 166 13.11 0.12 -1.24
CA THR A 166 14.26 -0.81 -1.38
C THR A 166 14.20 -1.97 -0.38
N LYS A 167 13.17 -1.97 0.47
CA LYS A 167 12.83 -3.03 1.42
C LYS A 167 11.39 -3.44 1.19
N ASN A 168 11.05 -4.65 1.62
CA ASN A 168 9.68 -5.16 1.54
C ASN A 168 8.71 -4.18 2.24
N PRO A 169 7.76 -3.57 1.50
CA PRO A 169 6.82 -2.62 2.08
C PRO A 169 5.62 -3.29 2.74
N PHE A 170 5.47 -4.61 2.68
CA PHE A 170 4.39 -5.30 3.38
C PHE A 170 4.66 -5.28 4.90
N LYS A 171 3.75 -4.68 5.67
CA LYS A 171 3.77 -4.79 7.12
C LYS A 171 3.51 -6.24 7.53
N PRO A 172 4.01 -6.69 8.68
CA PRO A 172 3.60 -7.97 9.23
C PRO A 172 2.07 -8.05 9.30
N VAL A 173 1.52 -9.22 8.97
CA VAL A 173 0.10 -9.49 9.20
C VAL A 173 -0.17 -9.26 10.69
N PRO A 174 -1.17 -8.43 11.07
CA PRO A 174 -1.51 -8.24 12.48
C PRO A 174 -1.80 -9.58 13.13
N ALA A 175 -1.45 -9.73 14.41
CA ALA A 175 -1.67 -10.97 15.15
C ALA A 175 -3.14 -11.42 15.06
N ASP A 176 -3.36 -12.74 14.97
CA ASP A 176 -4.69 -13.33 14.87
C ASP A 176 -5.57 -13.06 16.09
N SER A 177 -4.98 -12.59 17.19
CA SER A 177 -5.72 -12.08 18.33
C SER A 177 -4.96 -10.99 19.08
N VAL A 178 -5.70 -10.11 19.73
CA VAL A 178 -5.17 -9.03 20.55
C VAL A 178 -5.85 -9.00 21.91
N ARG A 179 -5.12 -8.51 22.93
CA ARG A 179 -5.68 -8.18 24.23
C ARG A 179 -6.19 -6.74 24.20
N VAL A 180 -7.50 -6.56 24.32
CA VAL A 180 -8.14 -5.23 24.33
C VAL A 180 -8.34 -4.78 25.76
N GLU A 181 -7.42 -3.97 26.28
CA GLU A 181 -7.59 -3.41 27.62
C GLU A 181 -8.66 -2.32 27.63
N VAL A 182 -9.55 -2.38 28.61
CA VAL A 182 -10.60 -1.41 28.87
C VAL A 182 -10.36 -0.82 30.26
N ALA A 183 -10.15 0.50 30.30
CA ALA A 183 -10.14 1.24 31.56
C ALA A 183 -11.59 1.39 32.04
N LEU A 184 -11.91 0.78 33.17
CA LEU A 184 -13.27 0.74 33.73
C LEU A 184 -13.77 2.13 34.11
N GLN A 185 -12.86 3.05 34.47
CA GLN A 185 -13.23 4.45 34.72
C GLN A 185 -13.72 5.17 33.46
N GLN A 186 -13.21 4.82 32.27
CA GLN A 186 -13.71 5.38 31.00
C GLN A 186 -15.15 4.94 30.71
N LEU A 187 -15.58 3.82 31.30
CA LEU A 187 -16.95 3.34 31.25
C LEU A 187 -17.81 3.83 32.43
N GLY A 188 -17.28 4.72 33.29
CA GLY A 188 -17.98 5.27 34.45
C GLY A 188 -17.91 4.43 35.73
N PHE A 189 -17.10 3.36 35.75
CA PHE A 189 -16.92 2.53 36.94
C PHE A 189 -15.66 2.95 37.72
N ASN A 190 -15.87 3.69 38.81
CA ASN A 190 -14.80 4.21 39.68
C ASN A 190 -14.51 3.31 40.90
N SER A 191 -15.23 2.20 41.04
CA SER A 191 -15.09 1.22 42.11
C SER A 191 -15.11 -0.20 41.54
N ALA A 192 -14.91 -1.20 42.40
CA ALA A 192 -14.92 -2.60 42.00
C ALA A 192 -16.21 -2.96 41.23
N CYS A 193 -16.05 -3.68 40.12
CA CYS A 193 -17.16 -4.14 39.30
C CYS A 193 -17.03 -5.63 39.00
N THR A 194 -18.18 -6.30 38.94
CA THR A 194 -18.27 -7.70 38.49
C THR A 194 -18.39 -7.71 36.98
N ILE A 195 -17.65 -8.60 36.33
CA ILE A 195 -17.67 -8.76 34.88
C ILE A 195 -18.19 -10.14 34.53
N ARG A 196 -19.22 -10.18 33.67
CA ARG A 196 -19.82 -11.43 33.18
C ARG A 196 -19.65 -11.52 31.67
N ASN A 197 -19.16 -12.66 31.21
CA ASN A 197 -19.10 -12.97 29.78
C ASN A 197 -20.52 -13.33 29.31
N LEU A 198 -21.11 -12.51 28.45
CA LEU A 198 -22.51 -12.68 28.03
C LEU A 198 -22.72 -13.82 27.03
N TRP A 199 -21.68 -14.25 26.32
CA TRP A 199 -21.79 -15.39 25.40
C TRP A 199 -21.69 -16.74 26.09
N THR A 200 -20.88 -16.85 27.14
CA THR A 200 -20.76 -18.10 27.92
C THR A 200 -21.70 -18.12 29.13
N GLY A 201 -22.29 -16.97 29.48
CA GLY A 201 -23.07 -16.80 30.70
C GLY A 201 -22.25 -16.88 31.99
N LYS A 202 -20.92 -17.03 31.95
CA LYS A 202 -20.08 -17.19 33.14
C LYS A 202 -19.63 -15.85 33.72
N GLU A 203 -19.60 -15.77 35.04
CA GLU A 203 -18.91 -14.68 35.74
C GLU A 203 -17.41 -14.84 35.55
N VAL A 204 -16.74 -13.77 35.14
CA VAL A 204 -15.30 -13.71 34.91
C VAL A 204 -14.57 -13.37 36.20
N GLY A 205 -15.20 -12.53 37.04
CA GLY A 205 -14.69 -12.12 38.34
C GLY A 205 -14.93 -10.64 38.63
N THR A 206 -14.32 -10.17 39.72
CA THR A 206 -14.36 -8.78 40.17
C THR A 206 -13.07 -8.07 39.78
N PHE A 207 -13.20 -6.88 39.19
CA PHE A 207 -12.08 -6.08 38.70
C PHE A 207 -12.20 -4.63 39.17
N THR A 208 -11.05 -3.98 39.36
CA THR A 208 -10.96 -2.54 39.67
C THR A 208 -9.98 -1.90 38.68
N GLY A 209 -10.37 -0.74 38.15
CA GLY A 209 -9.55 0.08 37.27
C GLY A 209 -9.43 -0.42 35.84
N LYS A 210 -8.98 -1.65 35.60
CA LYS A 210 -8.79 -2.19 34.25
C LYS A 210 -9.34 -3.59 34.12
N PHE A 211 -9.93 -3.87 32.97
CA PHE A 211 -10.28 -5.22 32.55
C PHE A 211 -9.76 -5.46 31.14
N ALA A 212 -9.20 -6.63 30.91
CA ALA A 212 -8.76 -7.03 29.58
C ALA A 212 -9.18 -8.49 29.36
N PRO A 213 -10.03 -8.78 28.36
CA PRO A 213 -10.41 -10.15 28.04
C PRO A 213 -9.18 -10.92 27.53
N PRO A 214 -9.10 -12.25 27.77
CA PRO A 214 -7.89 -13.03 27.56
C PRO A 214 -7.33 -12.85 26.15
N HIS A 215 -8.15 -12.99 25.09
CA HIS A 215 -7.79 -12.62 23.71
C HIS A 215 -9.06 -12.38 22.87
N VAL A 216 -9.04 -11.38 21.98
CA VAL A 216 -10.07 -11.13 20.95
C VAL A 216 -9.48 -11.48 19.60
N ARG A 217 -10.09 -12.43 18.88
CA ARG A 217 -9.61 -12.84 17.55
C ARG A 217 -9.84 -11.74 16.51
N ARG A 218 -9.03 -11.72 15.46
CA ARG A 218 -9.25 -10.90 14.27
C ARG A 218 -10.63 -11.24 13.68
N HIS A 219 -11.43 -10.20 13.39
CA HIS A 219 -12.86 -10.31 13.00
C HIS A 219 -13.79 -10.93 14.05
N GLY A 220 -13.30 -11.20 15.26
CA GLY A 220 -14.09 -11.66 16.39
C GLY A 220 -14.51 -10.49 17.28
N GLY A 221 -15.63 -10.64 17.97
CA GLY A 221 -16.00 -9.77 19.09
C GLY A 221 -15.74 -10.47 20.43
N LYS A 222 -16.01 -9.75 21.53
CA LYS A 222 -16.38 -10.32 22.82
C LYS A 222 -17.45 -9.43 23.44
N LEU A 223 -18.44 -10.04 24.08
CA LEU A 223 -19.52 -9.31 24.74
C LEU A 223 -19.49 -9.57 26.25
N TYR A 224 -19.38 -8.49 27.03
CA TYR A 224 -19.35 -8.54 28.49
C TYR A 224 -20.38 -7.58 29.08
N ARG A 225 -20.96 -7.99 30.20
CA ARG A 225 -21.71 -7.11 31.09
C ARG A 225 -20.80 -6.69 32.22
N VAL A 226 -20.68 -5.38 32.43
CA VAL A 226 -20.02 -4.78 33.59
C VAL A 226 -21.10 -4.34 34.57
N SER A 227 -20.94 -4.66 35.85
CA SER A 227 -21.92 -4.29 36.89
C SER A 227 -21.18 -3.77 38.11
N ALA A 228 -21.54 -2.58 38.58
CA ALA A 228 -20.95 -2.00 39.79
C ALA A 228 -21.26 -2.90 40.97
N GLN A 229 -20.26 -3.17 41.81
CA GLN A 229 -20.50 -3.90 43.05
C GLN A 229 -21.22 -2.97 44.01
N ARG A 230 -22.50 -3.26 44.30
CA ARG A 230 -23.23 -2.55 45.35
C ARG A 230 -22.74 -3.09 46.69
N ASN A 231 -22.13 -2.22 47.50
CA ASN A 231 -21.90 -2.52 48.90
C ASN A 231 -23.28 -2.57 49.57
N VAL A 232 -23.71 -3.79 49.92
CA VAL A 232 -24.83 -3.96 50.86
C VAL A 232 -24.30 -3.49 52.21
N ARG A 233 -24.87 -2.39 52.71
CA ARG A 233 -24.68 -1.96 54.10
C ARG A 233 -25.62 -2.75 54.99
#